data_AF-A0A941QP01-F1
#
_entry.id   AF-A0A941QP01-F1
#
_cell.length_a   1.000
_cell.length_b   1.000
_cell.length_c   1.000
_cell.angle_alpha   90.00
_cell.angle_beta   90.00
_cell.angle_gamma   90.00
#
_symmetry.space_group_name_H-M   'P 1'
#
loop_
_entity.id
_entity.type
_entity.pdbx_description
1 polymer ?
#
loop_
_entity_poly.entity_id
_entity_poly.type
_entity_poly.pdbx_seq_one_letter_code
_entity_poly.pdbx_strand_id
1 'polypeptide(L)' 'MARNLRFLLTLWLALVLLWAFSGDRIVDWVFELPLPDPLMDPLLDAVFWGEDLKAALGLPDLFGALRALLHGLAGL' A
#
# COMPACT_ATOMS: atom_id res chain seq x y z
N MET A 1 -10.55 -2.17 -28.29
CA MET A 1 -11.10 -1.82 -26.96
C MET A 1 -10.79 -2.85 -25.88
N ALA A 2 -11.07 -4.15 -26.07
CA ALA A 2 -10.90 -5.17 -25.02
C ALA A 2 -9.47 -5.32 -24.45
N ARG A 3 -8.41 -5.10 -25.25
CA ARG A 3 -7.01 -5.21 -24.76
C ARG A 3 -6.66 -4.14 -23.73
N ASN A 4 -7.07 -2.89 -23.98
CA ASN A 4 -6.80 -1.77 -23.09
C ASN A 4 -7.59 -1.93 -21.78
N LEU A 5 -8.82 -2.42 -21.86
CA LEU A 5 -9.62 -2.73 -20.67
C LEU A 5 -8.98 -3.83 -19.82
N ARG A 6 -8.52 -4.93 -20.44
CA ARG A 6 -7.81 -6.00 -19.73
C ARG A 6 -6.56 -5.48 -19.04
N PHE A 7 -5.73 -4.70 -19.75
CA PHE A 7 -4.54 -4.09 -19.17
C PHE A 7 -4.88 -3.21 -17.97
N LEU A 8 -5.91 -2.35 -18.10
CA LEU A 8 -6.33 -1.44 -17.05
C LEU A 8 -6.83 -2.20 -15.83
N LEU A 9 -7.64 -3.25 -16.02
CA LEU A 9 -8.11 -4.11 -14.92
C LEU A 9 -6.95 -4.86 -14.24
N THR A 10 -6.00 -5.40 -15.01
CA THR A 10 -4.83 -6.07 -14.42
C THR A 10 -3.93 -5.09 -13.67
N LEU A 11 -3.80 -3.86 -14.17
CA LEU A 11 -3.05 -2.80 -13.50
C LEU A 11 -3.71 -2.45 -12.17
N TRP A 12 -5.02 -2.20 -12.17
CA TRP A 12 -5.77 -1.91 -10.94
C TRP A 12 -5.70 -3.06 -9.95
N LEU A 13 -5.85 -4.31 -10.40
CA LEU A 13 -5.71 -5.47 -9.53
C LEU A 13 -4.31 -5.54 -8.92
N ALA A 14 -3.26 -5.33 -9.70
CA ALA A 14 -1.88 -5.33 -9.21
C ALA A 14 -1.65 -4.21 -8.19
N LEU A 15 -2.19 -3.02 -8.41
CA LEU A 15 -2.09 -1.90 -7.48
C LEU A 15 -2.85 -2.17 -6.18
N VAL A 16 -4.05 -2.76 -6.25
CA VAL A 16 -4.84 -3.13 -5.07
C VAL A 16 -4.12 -4.22 -4.28
N LEU A 17 -3.54 -5.23 -4.93
CA LEU A 17 -2.77 -6.27 -4.26
C LEU A 17 -1.51 -5.68 -3.60
N LEU A 18 -0.81 -4.78 -4.30
CA LEU A 18 0.35 -4.09 -3.74
C LEU A 18 -0.04 -3.29 -2.49
N TRP A 19 -1.16 -2.56 -2.54
CA TRP A 19 -1.68 -1.79 -1.42
C TRP A 19 -2.16 -2.67 -0.25
N ALA A 20 -2.88 -3.76 -0.55
CA ALA A 20 -3.39 -4.69 0.45
C ALA A 20 -2.27 -5.35 1.26
N PHE A 21 -1.11 -5.56 0.63
CA PHE A 21 0.01 -6.28 1.21
C PHE A 21 1.21 -5.41 1.57
N SER A 22 1.14 -4.08 1.40
CA SER A 22 2.24 -3.15 1.71
C SER A 22 2.55 -3.01 3.20
N GLY A 23 1.62 -3.43 4.08
CA GLY A 23 1.64 -3.06 5.49
C GLY A 23 1.54 -1.55 5.69
N ASP A 24 2.12 -1.05 6.78
CA ASP A 24 2.13 0.37 7.18
C ASP A 24 3.04 1.26 6.29
N ARG A 25 3.76 0.67 5.32
CA ARG A 25 4.79 1.35 4.52
C ARG A 25 4.23 2.41 3.57
N ILE A 26 2.94 2.34 3.23
CA ILE A 26 2.32 3.31 2.32
C ILE A 26 2.25 4.69 2.98
N VAL A 27 1.98 4.75 4.29
CA VAL A 27 1.97 6.01 5.03
C VAL A 27 3.37 6.63 5.02
N ASP A 28 4.41 5.84 5.28
CA ASP A 28 5.80 6.30 5.23
C ASP A 28 6.14 6.91 3.85
N TRP A 29 5.80 6.21 2.76
CA TRP A 29 6.07 6.68 1.40
C TRP A 29 5.31 7.97 1.05
N VAL A 30 4.10 8.14 1.61
CA VAL A 30 3.29 9.32 1.38
C VAL A 30 3.93 10.55 2.04
N PHE A 31 4.56 10.39 3.20
CA PHE A 31 5.34 11.46 3.83
C PHE A 31 6.67 11.75 3.12
N GLU A 32 7.23 10.80 2.38
CA GLU A 32 8.44 11.00 1.56
C GLU A 32 8.17 11.73 0.23
N LEU A 33 6.89 11.85 -0.19
CA LEU A 33 6.53 12.52 -1.43
C LEU A 33 6.74 14.04 -1.32
N PRO A 34 7.48 14.67 -2.25
CA PRO A 34 7.67 16.11 -2.27
C PRO A 34 6.43 16.80 -2.87
N LEU A 35 5.31 16.73 -2.16
CA LEU A 35 4.05 17.35 -2.55
C LEU A 35 3.84 18.69 -1.83
N PRO A 36 3.13 19.64 -2.46
CA PRO A 36 2.65 20.84 -1.79
C PRO A 36 1.70 20.46 -0.64
N ASP A 37 1.80 21.16 0.50
CA ASP A 37 0.93 20.94 1.68
C ASP A 37 -0.57 20.83 1.36
N PRO A 38 -1.17 21.65 0.46
CA PRO A 38 -2.60 21.55 0.13
C PRO A 38 -3.00 20.23 -0.56
N LEU A 39 -2.05 19.55 -1.20
CA LEU A 39 -2.26 18.24 -1.80
C LEU A 39 -1.92 17.11 -0.82
N MET A 40 -1.19 17.43 0.25
CA MET A 40 -0.72 16.43 1.19
C MET A 40 -1.84 15.96 2.11
N ASP A 41 -2.59 16.89 2.69
CA ASP A 41 -3.72 16.60 3.58
C ASP A 41 -4.76 15.64 2.96
N PRO A 42 -5.33 15.90 1.75
CA PRO A 42 -6.31 14.99 1.17
C PRO A 42 -5.70 13.65 0.74
N LEU A 43 -4.40 13.60 0.42
CA LEU A 43 -3.73 12.35 0.08
C LEU A 43 -3.53 11.49 1.34
N LEU A 44 -3.11 12.09 2.45
CA LEU A 44 -3.00 11.41 3.74
C LEU A 44 -4.35 10.90 4.21
N ASP A 45 -5.41 11.70 4.10
CA ASP A 45 -6.78 11.27 4.46
C ASP A 45 -7.22 10.04 3.64
N ALA A 46 -6.97 10.03 2.33
CA ALA A 46 -7.29 8.90 1.47
C ALA A 46 -6.47 7.65 1.84
N VAL A 47 -5.20 7.84 2.20
CA VAL A 47 -4.31 6.75 2.62
C VAL A 47 -4.76 6.17 3.96
N PHE A 48 -5.05 7.01 4.96
CA PHE A 48 -5.55 6.56 6.26
C PHE A 48 -6.89 5.84 6.15
N TRP A 49 -7.82 6.36 5.33
CA TRP A 49 -9.07 5.66 5.06
C TRP A 49 -8.83 4.26 4.45
N GLY A 50 -7.81 4.16 3.60
CA GLY A 50 -7.36 2.88 3.07
C GLY A 50 -6.80 1.93 4.15
N GLU A 51 -5.89 2.42 4.99
CA GLU A 51 -5.33 1.60 6.09
C GLU A 51 -6.42 1.10 7.05
N ASP A 52 -7.39 1.96 7.40
CA ASP A 52 -8.55 1.58 8.21
C ASP A 52 -9.39 0.49 7.53
N LEU A 53 -9.57 0.56 6.22
CA LEU A 53 -10.26 -0.48 5.45
C LEU A 53 -9.49 -1.81 5.48
N LYS A 54 -8.15 -1.79 5.37
CA LYS A 54 -7.33 -3.01 5.49
C LYS A 54 -7.46 -3.63 6.88
N ALA A 55 -7.43 -2.80 7.91
CA ALA A 55 -7.62 -3.23 9.30
C ALA A 55 -9.02 -3.84 9.49
N ALA A 56 -10.06 -3.20 8.96
CA ALA A 56 -11.44 -3.71 9.02
C ALA A 56 -11.63 -5.05 8.29
N LEU A 57 -10.89 -5.27 7.19
CA LEU A 57 -10.90 -6.52 6.44
C LEU A 57 -9.99 -7.60 7.05
N GLY A 58 -9.22 -7.28 8.09
CA GLY A 58 -8.27 -8.22 8.72
C GLY A 58 -7.18 -8.70 7.77
N LEU A 59 -6.78 -7.88 6.80
CA LEU A 59 -5.78 -8.27 5.81
C LEU A 59 -4.41 -8.42 6.47
N PRO A 60 -3.67 -9.52 6.20
CA PRO A 60 -2.38 -9.76 6.82
C PRO A 60 -1.31 -8.83 6.25
N ASP A 61 -0.46 -8.28 7.14
CA ASP A 61 0.74 -7.55 6.75
C ASP A 61 1.82 -8.53 6.25
N LEU A 62 1.74 -8.89 4.97
CA LEU A 62 2.71 -9.78 4.34
C LEU A 62 4.10 -9.17 4.22
N PHE A 63 4.20 -7.83 4.08
CA PHE A 63 5.50 -7.16 4.02
C PHE A 63 6.19 -7.15 5.39
N GLY A 64 5.46 -6.87 6.46
CA GLY A 64 5.95 -7.01 7.83
C GLY A 64 6.34 -8.44 8.15
N ALA A 65 5.54 -9.42 7.75
CA ALA A 65 5.86 -10.84 7.91
C ALA A 65 7.12 -11.26 7.14
N LEU A 66 7.26 -10.83 5.88
CA LEU A 66 8.45 -11.06 5.07
C LEU A 66 9.68 -10.38 5.69
N ARG A 67 9.53 -9.13 6.15
CA ARG A 67 10.61 -8.39 6.81
C ARG A 67 11.05 -9.07 8.09
N ALA A 68 10.11 -9.52 8.93
CA ALA A 68 10.39 -10.25 10.16
C ALA A 68 11.11 -11.56 9.88
N LEU A 69 10.70 -12.28 8.82
CA LEU A 69 11.39 -13.48 8.36
C LEU A 69 12.81 -13.15 7.89
N LEU A 70 12.99 -12.09 7.11
CA LEU A 70 14.31 -11.65 6.65
C LEU A 70 15.20 -11.17 7.80
N HIS A 71 14.65 -10.48 8.81
CA HIS A 71 15.38 -10.08 10.03
C HIS A 71 15.80 -11.30 10.83
N GLY A 72 14.88 -12.24 11.07
CA GLY A 72 15.17 -13.51 11.73
C GLY A 72 16.23 -14.35 11.00
N LEU A 73 16.25 -14.33 9.67
CA LEU A 73 17.29 -14.98 8.86
C LEU A 73 18.62 -14.20 8.84
N ALA A 74 18.57 -12.87 8.91
CA ALA A 74 19.75 -12.00 8.94
C ALA A 74 20.39 -11.90 10.33
N GLY A 75 19.73 -12.42 11.38
CA GLY A 75 20.20 -12.35 12.76
C GLY A 75 20.10 -10.96 13.40
N LEU A 76 19.24 -10.10 12.85
CA LEU A 76 18.88 -8.77 13.37
C LEU A 76 17.49 -8.82 14.01
#